data_AF-A0A2N2SPK3-F1
#
_entry.id   AF-A0A2N2SPK3-F1
#
_cell.length_a   1.000
_cell.length_b   1.000
_cell.length_c   1.000
_cell.angle_alpha   90.00
_cell.angle_beta   90.00
_cell.angle_gamma   90.00
#
_symmetry.space_group_name_H-M   'P 1'
#
loop_
_entity.id
_entity.type
_entity.pdbx_description
1 polymer ?
#
loop_
_entity_poly.entity_id
_entity_poly.type
_entity_poly.pdbx_seq_one_letter_code
_entity_poly.pdbx_strand_id
1 'polypeptide(L)' 'VQALQQDGGTVGVRELARRLERDVKRVHEDAAELVTLGLIERTEAGALRCPFSDIHVDMHMAAAA' A
#
# COMPACT_ATOMS: atom_id res chain seq x y z
N VAL A 1 2.40 5.53 0.31
CA VAL A 1 2.53 5.47 -1.18
C VAL A 1 3.98 5.44 -1.63
N GLN A 2 4.86 6.28 -1.08
CA GLN A 2 6.28 6.36 -1.50
C GLN A 2 7.03 5.01 -1.49
N ALA A 3 6.78 4.13 -0.50
CA ALA A 3 7.36 2.79 -0.43
C ALA A 3 6.94 1.85 -1.58
N LEU A 4 5.77 2.09 -2.20
CA LEU A 4 5.25 1.37 -3.37
C LEU A 4 5.77 1.96 -4.71
N GLN A 5 6.31 3.18 -4.70
CA GLN A 5 6.71 3.90 -5.92
C GLN A 5 8.19 3.71 -6.30
N GLN A 6 9.01 3.13 -5.41
CA GLN A 6 10.42 2.83 -5.70
C GLN A 6 10.54 1.46 -6.40
N ASP A 7 11.30 1.40 -7.49
CA ASP A 7 11.61 0.23 -8.34
C ASP A 7 10.50 -0.26 -9.30
N GLY A 8 10.40 0.35 -10.48
CA GLY A 8 9.79 -0.31 -11.65
C GLY A 8 8.28 -0.58 -11.60
N GLY A 9 7.57 -0.09 -10.58
CA GLY A 9 6.11 -0.06 -10.53
C GLY A 9 5.43 -1.23 -9.81
N THR A 10 6.18 -2.20 -9.26
CA THR A 10 5.59 -3.29 -8.47
C THR A 10 6.49 -3.70 -7.31
N VAL A 11 5.92 -3.95 -6.12
CA VAL A 11 6.67 -4.41 -4.94
C VAL A 11 5.98 -5.62 -4.29
N GLY A 12 6.77 -6.61 -3.86
CA GLY A 12 6.25 -7.74 -3.08
C GLY A 12 5.89 -7.34 -1.65
N VAL A 13 4.91 -8.02 -1.03
CA VAL A 13 4.45 -7.72 0.33
C VAL A 13 5.57 -7.79 1.38
N ARG A 14 6.47 -8.79 1.27
CA ARG A 14 7.62 -8.93 2.19
C ARG A 14 8.61 -7.78 2.06
N GLU A 15 8.88 -7.36 0.83
CA GLU A 15 9.77 -6.23 0.57
C GLU A 15 9.13 -4.92 1.04
N LEU A 16 7.83 -4.74 0.82
CA LEU A 16 7.09 -3.61 1.36
C LEU A 16 7.15 -3.56 2.88
N ALA A 17 6.97 -4.71 3.55
CA ALA A 17 7.06 -4.79 5.00
C ALA A 17 8.45 -4.44 5.53
N ARG A 18 9.51 -4.87 4.83
CA ARG A 18 10.90 -4.49 5.13
C ARG A 18 11.13 -2.98 4.98
N ARG A 19 10.62 -2.37 3.90
CA ARG A 19 10.71 -0.91 3.66
C ARG A 19 9.93 -0.09 4.70
N LEU A 20 8.82 -0.62 5.20
CA LEU A 20 7.99 0.02 6.21
C LEU A 20 8.43 -0.29 7.64
N GLU A 21 9.41 -1.19 7.84
CA GLU A 21 9.83 -1.70 9.15
C GLU A 21 8.64 -2.23 9.98
N ARG A 22 7.69 -2.91 9.32
CA ARG A 22 6.46 -3.44 9.92
C ARG A 22 6.37 -4.96 9.77
N ASP A 23 5.54 -5.56 10.62
CA ASP A 23 5.19 -6.97 10.53
C ASP A 23 4.53 -7.31 9.18
N VAL A 24 4.98 -8.41 8.56
CA VAL A 24 4.54 -8.80 7.21
C VAL A 24 3.05 -9.13 7.17
N LYS A 25 2.48 -9.74 8.22
CA LYS A 25 1.06 -10.10 8.25
C LYS A 25 0.20 -8.84 8.28
N ARG A 26 0.54 -7.87 9.13
CA ARG A 26 -0.17 -6.58 9.18
C ARG A 26 -0.08 -5.82 7.85
N VAL A 27 1.09 -5.81 7.22
CA VAL A 27 1.26 -5.18 5.90
C VAL A 27 0.47 -5.90 4.81
N HIS A 28 0.34 -7.22 4.89
CA HIS A 28 -0.49 -7.99 3.98
C HIS A 28 -1.97 -7.64 4.13
N GLU A 29 -2.47 -7.56 5.36
CA GLU A 29 -3.86 -7.19 5.69
C GLU A 29 -4.17 -5.78 5.20
N ASP A 30 -3.36 -4.78 5.58
CA ASP A 30 -3.51 -3.39 5.14
C ASP A 30 -3.48 -3.30 3.59
N ALA A 31 -2.57 -4.02 2.94
CA ALA A 31 -2.50 -4.02 1.47
C ALA A 31 -3.73 -4.66 0.82
N ALA A 32 -4.33 -5.69 1.43
CA ALA A 32 -5.55 -6.30 0.91
C ALA A 32 -6.73 -5.33 0.98
N GLU A 33 -6.84 -4.56 2.06
CA GLU A 33 -7.84 -3.49 2.18
C GLU A 33 -7.61 -2.40 1.14
N LEU A 34 -6.37 -1.93 0.96
CA LEU A 34 -6.05 -0.94 -0.07
C LEU A 34 -6.34 -1.42 -1.50
N VAL A 35 -6.15 -2.72 -1.78
CA VAL A 35 -6.57 -3.33 -3.06
C VAL A 35 -8.09 -3.33 -3.18
N THR A 36 -8.80 -3.67 -2.12
CA THR A 36 -10.28 -3.70 -2.10
C THR A 36 -10.88 -2.31 -2.32
N LEU A 37 -10.23 -1.28 -1.78
CA LEU A 37 -10.58 0.13 -2.00
C LEU A 37 -10.18 0.66 -3.39
N GLY A 38 -9.43 -0.12 -4.18
CA GLY A 38 -8.95 0.30 -5.51
C GLY A 38 -7.82 1.33 -5.48
N LEU A 39 -7.16 1.53 -4.32
CA LEU A 39 -6.06 2.50 -4.17
C LEU A 39 -4.72 1.93 -4.65
N ILE A 40 -4.58 0.61 -4.60
CA ILE A 40 -3.46 -0.13 -5.16
C ILE A 40 -3.98 -1.37 -5.90
N GLU A 41 -3.19 -1.91 -6.81
CA GLU A 41 -3.51 -3.08 -7.62
C GLU A 41 -2.63 -4.25 -7.20
N ARG A 42 -3.15 -5.47 -7.36
CA ARG A 42 -2.35 -6.69 -7.27
C ARG A 42 -2.11 -7.23 -8.68
N THR A 43 -0.85 -7.44 -9.03
CA THR A 43 -0.48 -8.04 -10.33
C THR A 43 -0.76 -9.53 -10.33
N GLU A 44 -0.76 -10.15 -11.52
CA GLU A 44 -0.92 -11.61 -11.66
C GLU A 44 0.19 -12.38 -10.90
N ALA A 45 1.39 -11.82 -10.82
CA ALA A 45 2.51 -12.37 -10.05
C ALA A 45 2.36 -12.19 -8.52
N GLY A 46 1.26 -11.57 -8.05
CA GLY A 46 0.96 -11.34 -6.64
C GLY A 46 1.66 -10.13 -6.02
N ALA A 47 2.39 -9.34 -6.82
CA ALA A 47 3.02 -8.09 -6.36
C ALA A 47 2.00 -6.94 -6.28
N LEU A 48 2.32 -5.92 -5.50
CA LEU A 48 1.49 -4.73 -5.32
C LEU A 48 2.00 -3.59 -6.21
N ARG A 49 1.09 -2.88 -6.85
CA ARG A 49 1.35 -1.70 -7.69
C ARG A 49 0.48 -0.55 -7.25
N CYS A 50 1.03 0.66 -7.16
CA CYS A 50 0.20 1.86 -7.08
C CYS A 50 0.01 2.42 -8.49
N PRO A 51 -1.23 2.55 -9.01
CA PRO A 51 -1.47 3.08 -10.35
C PRO A 51 -1.36 4.61 -10.43
N PHE A 52 -1.24 5.29 -9.29
CA PHE A 52 -1.25 6.74 -9.19
C PHE A 52 0.16 7.28 -8.94
N SER A 53 0.52 8.35 -9.66
CA SER A 53 1.76 9.10 -9.42
C SER A 53 1.66 10.01 -8.19
N ASP A 54 0.45 10.49 -7.88
CA ASP A 54 0.15 11.38 -6.76
C ASP A 54 -1.21 11.01 -6.16
N ILE A 55 -1.30 11.03 -4.82
CA ILE A 55 -2.56 10.83 -4.09
C ILE A 55 -2.63 11.94 -3.04
N HIS A 56 -3.53 12.91 -3.26
CA HIS A 56 -3.86 13.93 -2.29
C HIS A 56 -5.07 13.47 -1.48
N VAL A 57 -4.93 13.42 -0.15
CA VAL A 57 -6.01 13.04 0.77
C VAL A 57 -6.23 14.17 1.77
N ASP A 58 -7.40 14.79 1.70
CA ASP A 58 -7.90 15.67 2.75
C ASP A 58 -8.69 14.84 3.77
N MET A 59 -8.20 14.81 5.00
CA MET A 59 -8.83 14.07 6.10
C MET A 59 -9.01 14.99 7.31
N HIS A 60 -10.26 15.09 7.77
CA HIS A 60 -10.59 15.74 9.03
C HIS A 60 -10.83 14.65 10.09
N MET A 61 -9.86 14.47 10.98
CA MET A 61 -10.01 13.57 12.12
C MET A 61 -10.49 14.38 13.33
N ALA A 62 -11.70 14.08 13.81
CA ALA A 62 -12.19 14.53 15.11
C ALA A 62 -11.93 13.42 16.14
N ALA A 63 -11.67 13.80 17.39
CA ALA A 63 -11.63 12.82 18.47
C ALA A 63 -12.99 12.12 18.56
N ALA A 64 -12.97 10.79 18.64
CA ALA A 64 -14.17 10.04 19.00
C ALA A 64 -14.55 10.42 20.45
N ALA A 65 -15.82 10.77 20.66
CA ALA A 65 -16.37 11.11 21.97
C ALA A 65 -16.46 9.89 22.90
#